data_AF-A0AA44TCG8-F1
#
_entry.id   AF-A0AA44TCG8-F1
#
_cell.length_a   1.000
_cell.length_b   1.000
_cell.length_c   1.000
_cell.angle_alpha   90.00
_cell.angle_beta   90.00
_cell.angle_gamma   90.00
#
_symmetry.space_group_name_H-M   'P 1'
#
loop_
_entity.id
_entity.type
_entity.pdbx_description
1 polymer ?
#
loop_
_entity_poly.entity_id
_entity_poly.type
_entity_poly.pdbx_seq_one_letter_code
_entity_poly.pdbx_strand_id
1 'polypeptide(L)'
;HDKWKTVFSRARNKQLILSGRKDAKHGNFVFQYVPETKELWLTTSSGKTLMFPAVTFPYGQETIEEVITTQLQCKNKKKYGKPIAWSVEDYGEYYIVKCLVDVPKNPHTNYSTSDGVIGVDCNLEHFTWANVTKDGNYKGSGSLRFSIMGKSTGQIT
;
A
#
# COMPACT_ATOMS: atom_id res chain seq x y z
N HIS A 1 10.99 16.17 -33.52
CA HIS A 1 10.67 17.23 -32.54
C HIS A 1 9.58 16.79 -31.54
N ASP A 2 8.96 15.59 -31.67
CA ASP A 2 7.83 15.17 -30.82
C ASP A 2 8.13 14.18 -29.68
N LYS A 3 9.37 13.67 -29.57
CA LYS A 3 9.74 12.70 -28.51
C LYS A 3 9.46 13.23 -27.11
N TRP A 4 9.66 14.53 -26.87
CA TRP A 4 9.39 15.14 -25.57
C TRP A 4 7.89 15.13 -25.21
N LYS A 5 6.98 15.20 -26.19
CA LYS A 5 5.53 15.13 -25.95
C LYS A 5 5.12 13.75 -25.44
N THR A 6 5.70 12.69 -26.02
CA THR A 6 5.48 11.31 -25.56
C THR A 6 6.02 11.10 -24.15
N VAL A 7 7.25 11.56 -23.88
CA VAL A 7 7.86 11.46 -22.55
C VAL A 7 7.05 12.23 -21.51
N PHE A 8 6.65 13.46 -21.82
CA PHE A 8 5.83 14.30 -20.96
C PHE A 8 4.45 13.69 -20.68
N SER A 9 3.78 13.17 -21.72
CA SER A 9 2.49 12.49 -21.58
C SER A 9 2.60 11.24 -20.71
N ARG A 10 3.62 10.40 -20.90
CA ARG A 10 3.86 9.22 -20.06
C ARG A 10 4.14 9.61 -18.61
N ALA A 11 4.97 10.62 -18.38
CA ALA A 11 5.28 11.09 -17.03
C ALA A 11 4.03 11.58 -16.28
N ARG A 12 3.11 12.28 -16.99
CA ARG A 12 1.86 12.78 -16.41
C ARG A 12 0.84 11.66 -16.15
N ASN A 13 0.80 10.64 -17.01
CA ASN A 13 -0.17 9.55 -16.95
C ASN A 13 0.40 8.27 -16.33
N LYS A 14 1.51 8.36 -15.60
CA LYS A 14 2.21 7.20 -15.00
C LYS A 14 1.42 6.49 -13.91
N GLN A 15 0.33 7.08 -13.42
CA GLN A 15 -0.43 6.53 -12.31
C GLN A 15 -1.93 6.69 -12.54
N LEU A 16 -2.65 5.61 -12.26
CA LEU A 16 -4.10 5.58 -12.15
C LEU A 16 -4.45 5.27 -10.69
N ILE A 17 -5.21 6.15 -10.02
CA ILE A 17 -5.79 5.88 -8.71
C ILE A 17 -7.30 5.89 -8.84
N LEU A 18 -7.96 4.83 -8.39
CA LEU A 18 -9.41 4.74 -8.35
C LEU A 18 -9.90 4.54 -6.92
N SER A 19 -10.69 5.52 -6.47
CA SER A 19 -11.33 5.47 -5.16
C SER A 19 -12.25 4.25 -5.06
N GLY A 20 -12.21 3.61 -3.88
CA GLY A 20 -13.17 2.60 -3.51
C GLY A 20 -14.53 3.18 -3.21
N ARG A 21 -15.53 2.30 -3.17
CA ARG A 21 -16.91 2.60 -2.84
C ARG A 21 -17.50 1.48 -1.98
N LYS A 22 -17.98 1.84 -0.79
CA LYS A 22 -18.52 0.86 0.17
C LYS A 22 -19.75 0.09 -0.32
N ASP A 23 -20.51 0.69 -1.22
CA ASP A 23 -21.72 0.10 -1.81
C ASP A 23 -21.41 -0.83 -3.00
N ALA A 24 -20.17 -0.84 -3.50
CA ALA A 24 -19.75 -1.68 -4.61
C ALA A 24 -19.48 -3.13 -4.17
N LYS A 25 -19.79 -4.10 -5.06
CA LYS A 25 -19.65 -5.53 -4.77
C LYS A 25 -18.23 -5.91 -4.35
N HIS A 26 -17.23 -5.42 -5.07
CA HIS A 26 -15.81 -5.69 -4.82
C HIS A 26 -15.13 -4.53 -4.07
N GLY A 27 -15.91 -3.67 -3.40
CA GLY A 27 -15.40 -2.41 -2.82
C GLY A 27 -14.96 -1.38 -3.88
N ASN A 28 -15.06 -1.72 -5.16
CA ASN A 28 -14.81 -0.91 -6.34
C ASN A 28 -15.74 -1.38 -7.49
N PHE A 29 -16.01 -0.51 -8.47
CA PHE A 29 -16.80 -0.85 -9.68
C PHE A 29 -15.92 -1.12 -10.90
N VAL A 30 -14.69 -0.65 -10.88
CA VAL A 30 -13.74 -0.71 -12.00
C VAL A 30 -12.76 -1.86 -11.81
N PHE A 31 -12.25 -2.03 -10.59
CA PHE A 31 -11.35 -3.13 -10.24
C PHE A 31 -12.08 -4.27 -9.53
N GLN A 32 -11.70 -5.51 -9.87
CA GLN A 32 -12.20 -6.72 -9.22
C GLN A 32 -11.01 -7.67 -9.01
N TYR A 33 -10.67 -7.93 -7.76
CA TYR A 33 -9.65 -8.91 -7.42
C TYR A 33 -10.32 -10.22 -7.02
N VAL A 34 -9.79 -11.33 -7.55
CA VAL A 34 -10.26 -12.70 -7.31
C VAL A 34 -9.22 -13.39 -6.42
N PRO A 35 -9.48 -13.58 -5.11
CA PRO A 35 -8.51 -14.16 -4.19
C PRO A 35 -8.00 -15.54 -4.61
N GLU A 36 -8.88 -16.37 -5.18
CA GLU A 36 -8.58 -17.76 -5.52
C GLU A 36 -7.54 -17.88 -6.64
N THR A 37 -7.68 -17.04 -7.67
CA THR A 37 -6.80 -17.04 -8.85
C THR A 37 -5.72 -15.96 -8.77
N LYS A 38 -5.81 -15.05 -7.81
CA LYS A 38 -4.96 -13.86 -7.66
C LYS A 38 -4.96 -12.97 -8.90
N GLU A 39 -6.08 -12.97 -9.62
CA GLU A 39 -6.28 -12.15 -10.80
C GLU A 39 -6.88 -10.81 -10.39
N LEU A 40 -6.32 -9.72 -10.92
CA LEU A 40 -6.91 -8.40 -10.83
C LEU A 40 -7.50 -8.01 -12.19
N TRP A 41 -8.81 -7.86 -12.23
CA TRP A 41 -9.56 -7.44 -13.39
C TRP A 41 -9.82 -5.93 -13.35
N LEU A 42 -9.67 -5.26 -14.49
CA LEU A 42 -9.91 -3.84 -14.70
C LEU A 42 -10.89 -3.66 -15.86
N THR A 43 -12.03 -3.01 -15.62
CA THR A 43 -12.96 -2.61 -16.69
C THR A 43 -12.76 -1.13 -17.02
N THR A 44 -12.22 -0.85 -18.19
CA THR A 44 -12.00 0.52 -18.68
C THR A 44 -13.31 1.26 -18.93
N SER A 45 -13.26 2.59 -19.08
CA SER A 45 -14.44 3.41 -19.39
C SER A 45 -15.11 3.07 -20.72
N SER A 46 -14.39 2.44 -21.67
CA SER A 46 -14.95 1.94 -22.92
C SER A 46 -15.62 0.56 -22.79
N GLY A 47 -15.64 -0.03 -21.59
CA GLY A 47 -16.15 -1.37 -21.33
C GLY A 47 -15.17 -2.50 -21.66
N LYS A 48 -13.96 -2.19 -22.15
CA LYS A 48 -12.91 -3.20 -22.35
C LYS A 48 -12.38 -3.68 -21.00
N THR A 49 -12.32 -5.00 -20.83
CA THR A 49 -11.74 -5.63 -19.65
C THR A 49 -10.28 -6.00 -19.87
N LEU A 50 -9.45 -5.77 -18.86
CA LEU A 50 -8.04 -6.14 -18.77
C LEU A 50 -7.83 -7.01 -17.53
N MET A 51 -6.86 -7.92 -17.57
CA MET A 51 -6.52 -8.81 -16.46
C MET A 51 -5.02 -8.73 -16.18
N PHE A 52 -4.68 -8.53 -14.91
CA PHE A 52 -3.32 -8.65 -14.40
C PHE A 52 -3.18 -10.01 -13.70
N PRO A 53 -2.31 -10.91 -14.19
CA PRO A 53 -2.15 -12.23 -13.62
C PRO A 53 -1.28 -12.20 -12.37
N ALA A 54 -1.52 -13.12 -11.43
CA ALA A 54 -0.67 -13.37 -10.27
C ALA A 54 -0.33 -12.11 -9.44
N VAL A 55 -1.33 -11.23 -9.22
CA VAL A 55 -1.14 -10.04 -8.38
C VAL A 55 -1.08 -10.47 -6.92
N THR A 56 0.12 -10.45 -6.35
CA THR A 56 0.38 -10.77 -4.94
C THR A 56 0.89 -9.56 -4.18
N PHE A 57 0.58 -9.51 -2.89
CA PHE A 57 1.03 -8.49 -1.95
C PHE A 57 1.98 -9.14 -0.94
N PRO A 58 3.31 -8.92 -1.08
CA PRO A 58 4.29 -9.48 -0.15
C PRO A 58 4.02 -9.13 1.32
N TYR A 59 3.37 -7.98 1.54
CA TYR A 59 2.93 -7.51 2.84
C TYR A 59 1.41 -7.30 2.81
N GLY A 60 0.70 -7.96 3.73
CA GLY A 60 -0.74 -7.77 3.89
C GLY A 60 -1.63 -8.57 2.93
N GLN A 61 -1.13 -9.64 2.30
CA GLN A 61 -1.95 -10.53 1.45
C GLN A 61 -3.21 -11.01 2.18
N GLU A 62 -3.04 -11.59 3.37
CA GLU A 62 -4.15 -12.12 4.18
C GLU A 62 -5.17 -11.03 4.51
N THR A 63 -4.71 -9.83 4.89
CA THR A 63 -5.57 -8.68 5.16
C THR A 63 -6.38 -8.26 3.93
N ILE A 64 -5.76 -8.23 2.76
CA ILE A 64 -6.44 -7.87 1.50
C ILE A 64 -7.50 -8.92 1.16
N GLU A 65 -7.16 -10.21 1.25
CA GLU A 65 -8.09 -11.31 0.98
C GLU A 65 -9.26 -11.32 1.95
N GLU A 66 -9.00 -11.07 3.24
CA GLU A 66 -10.04 -10.95 4.28
C GLU A 66 -10.98 -9.78 4.00
N VAL A 67 -10.45 -8.59 3.71
CA VAL A 67 -11.25 -7.38 3.42
C VAL A 67 -12.12 -7.59 2.19
N ILE A 68 -11.57 -8.18 1.12
CA ILE A 68 -12.33 -8.45 -0.11
C ILE A 68 -13.42 -9.49 0.13
N THR A 69 -13.10 -10.58 0.82
CA THR A 69 -14.06 -11.65 1.15
C THR A 69 -15.20 -11.10 2.01
N THR A 70 -14.87 -10.31 3.03
CA THR A 70 -15.84 -9.63 3.91
C THR A 70 -16.75 -8.71 3.12
N GLN A 71 -16.19 -7.91 2.20
CA GLN A 71 -16.96 -7.00 1.36
C GLN A 71 -17.91 -7.77 0.42
N LEU A 72 -17.46 -8.87 -0.18
CA LEU A 72 -18.29 -9.72 -1.03
C LEU A 72 -19.49 -10.28 -0.26
N GLN A 73 -19.24 -10.85 0.93
CA GLN A 73 -20.24 -11.48 1.78
C GLN A 73 -21.15 -10.48 2.52
N CYS A 74 -20.78 -9.19 2.59
CA CYS A 74 -21.55 -8.17 3.28
C CYS A 74 -22.95 -7.99 2.65
N LYS A 75 -24.01 -8.36 3.38
CA LYS A 75 -25.40 -8.23 2.90
C LYS A 75 -25.87 -6.77 2.86
N ASN A 76 -25.61 -5.99 3.92
CA ASN A 76 -26.00 -4.58 4.00
C ASN A 76 -24.81 -3.64 3.77
N LYS A 77 -24.37 -3.54 2.51
CA LYS A 77 -23.19 -2.77 2.09
C LYS A 77 -23.32 -1.27 2.34
N LYS A 78 -24.53 -0.70 2.27
CA LYS A 78 -24.75 0.74 2.56
C LYS A 78 -24.39 1.07 4.01
N LYS A 79 -24.66 0.17 4.95
CA LYS A 79 -24.40 0.37 6.38
C LYS A 79 -23.00 -0.11 6.79
N TYR A 80 -22.59 -1.30 6.36
CA TYR A 80 -21.40 -1.98 6.88
C TYR A 80 -20.30 -2.22 5.83
N GLY A 81 -20.54 -1.89 4.56
CA GLY A 81 -19.56 -2.06 3.52
C GLY A 81 -18.33 -1.18 3.74
N LYS A 82 -17.21 -1.61 3.16
CA LYS A 82 -15.94 -0.89 3.19
C LYS A 82 -15.48 -0.59 1.76
N PRO A 83 -15.02 0.65 1.48
CA PRO A 83 -14.44 0.96 0.19
C PRO A 83 -13.08 0.27 0.04
N ILE A 84 -12.77 -0.19 -1.18
CA ILE A 84 -11.46 -0.76 -1.52
C ILE A 84 -10.93 0.04 -2.72
N ALA A 85 -9.88 0.82 -2.49
CA ALA A 85 -9.27 1.66 -3.51
C ALA A 85 -8.06 0.93 -4.13
N TRP A 86 -7.78 1.26 -5.38
CA TRP A 86 -6.73 0.63 -6.17
C TRP A 86 -5.88 1.70 -6.85
N SER A 87 -4.58 1.46 -6.92
CA SER A 87 -3.65 2.25 -7.70
C SER A 87 -2.81 1.35 -8.60
N VAL A 88 -2.60 1.77 -9.85
CA VAL A 88 -1.68 1.14 -10.79
C VAL A 88 -0.68 2.20 -11.23
N GLU A 89 0.59 1.92 -11.03
CA GLU A 89 1.71 2.79 -11.43
C GLU A 89 2.55 2.12 -12.51
N ASP A 90 2.83 2.85 -13.59
CA ASP A 90 3.64 2.43 -14.73
C ASP A 90 5.11 2.82 -14.51
N TYR A 91 5.99 1.81 -14.49
CA TYR A 91 7.45 1.95 -14.40
C TYR A 91 8.16 1.51 -15.70
N GLY A 92 7.42 1.36 -16.80
CA GLY A 92 7.91 0.93 -18.11
C GLY A 92 7.99 -0.58 -18.23
N GLU A 93 8.95 -1.21 -17.54
CA GLU A 93 9.17 -2.67 -17.62
C GLU A 93 8.16 -3.45 -16.77
N TYR A 94 7.56 -2.81 -15.77
CA TYR A 94 6.62 -3.42 -14.85
C TYR A 94 5.60 -2.41 -14.34
N TYR A 95 4.54 -2.93 -13.72
CA TYR A 95 3.54 -2.14 -13.02
C TYR A 95 3.62 -2.41 -11.52
N ILE A 96 3.41 -1.37 -10.71
CA ILE A 96 3.15 -1.54 -9.27
C ILE A 96 1.65 -1.39 -9.05
N VAL A 97 1.06 -2.45 -8.51
CA VAL A 97 -0.34 -2.46 -8.06
C VAL A 97 -0.37 -2.22 -6.55
N LYS A 98 -1.15 -1.25 -6.11
CA LYS A 98 -1.39 -0.96 -4.69
C LYS A 98 -2.87 -1.14 -4.39
N CYS A 99 -3.17 -1.88 -3.33
CA CYS A 99 -4.50 -2.01 -2.76
C CYS A 99 -4.56 -1.16 -1.48
N LEU A 100 -5.58 -0.29 -1.39
CA LEU A 100 -5.79 0.58 -0.25
C LEU A 100 -7.07 0.16 0.45
N VAL A 101 -6.92 -0.30 1.70
CA VAL A 101 -7.99 -0.85 2.53
C VAL A 101 -8.03 -0.19 3.90
N ASP A 102 -9.23 -0.12 4.48
CA ASP A 102 -9.39 0.23 5.88
C ASP A 102 -8.90 -0.93 6.76
N VAL A 103 -7.81 -0.71 7.51
CA VAL A 103 -7.34 -1.66 8.53
C VAL A 103 -7.81 -1.18 9.90
N PRO A 104 -8.28 -2.07 10.80
CA PRO A 104 -8.61 -1.71 12.17
C PRO A 104 -7.41 -1.04 12.85
N LYS A 105 -7.67 -0.01 13.66
CA LYS A 105 -6.62 0.58 14.49
C LYS A 105 -6.07 -0.49 15.42
N ASN A 106 -4.75 -0.65 15.44
CA ASN A 106 -4.10 -1.51 16.42
C ASN A 106 -4.23 -0.84 17.82
N PRO A 107 -4.95 -1.45 18.78
CA PRO A 107 -5.21 -0.85 20.09
C PRO A 107 -3.93 -0.68 20.92
N HIS A 108 -2.85 -1.37 20.55
CA HIS A 108 -1.55 -1.28 21.20
C HIS A 108 -0.65 -0.21 20.58
N THR A 109 -1.13 0.55 19.59
CA THR A 109 -0.37 1.69 19.05
C THR A 109 -0.49 2.87 20.00
N ASN A 110 0.62 3.24 20.64
CA ASN A 110 0.70 4.46 21.42
C ASN A 110 0.94 5.66 20.48
N TYR A 111 0.00 6.59 20.44
CA TYR A 111 0.11 7.85 19.70
C TYR A 111 0.51 9.03 20.59
N SER A 112 0.68 8.80 21.90
CA SER A 112 1.05 9.85 22.84
C SER A 112 2.49 10.26 22.63
N THR A 113 2.71 11.57 22.53
CA THR A 113 4.02 12.22 22.55
C THR A 113 4.28 12.92 23.89
N SER A 114 3.43 12.67 24.90
CA SER A 114 3.40 13.38 26.20
C SER A 114 4.68 13.27 27.01
N ASP A 115 5.46 12.22 26.80
CA ASP A 115 6.72 11.97 27.50
C ASP A 115 7.95 12.31 26.65
N GLY A 116 7.72 12.71 25.39
CA GLY A 116 8.75 12.89 24.37
C GLY A 116 8.57 11.97 23.18
N VAL A 117 9.52 12.02 22.25
CA VAL A 117 9.50 11.20 21.03
C VAL A 117 10.88 10.66 20.72
N ILE A 118 10.90 9.46 20.14
CA ILE A 118 12.09 8.88 19.51
C ILE A 118 11.86 8.97 18.00
N GLY A 119 12.69 9.77 17.33
CA GLY A 119 12.78 9.77 15.86
C GLY A 119 13.76 8.70 15.42
N VAL A 120 13.40 7.91 14.42
CA VAL A 120 14.28 6.91 13.80
C VAL A 120 14.34 7.18 12.31
N ASP A 121 15.55 7.27 11.77
CA ASP A 121 15.81 7.34 10.34
C ASP A 121 16.44 6.03 9.87
N CYS A 122 15.78 5.39 8.91
CA CYS A 122 16.13 4.04 8.46
C CYS A 122 16.85 4.10 7.12
N ASN A 123 18.14 3.79 7.11
CA ASN A 123 18.97 3.70 5.92
C ASN A 123 19.32 2.25 5.57
N LEU A 124 19.87 2.05 4.37
CA LEU A 124 20.17 0.73 3.81
C LEU A 124 21.07 -0.15 4.71
N GLU A 125 22.00 0.47 5.43
CA GLU A 125 23.04 -0.22 6.21
C GLU A 125 23.01 0.14 7.70
N HIS A 126 22.11 1.03 8.12
CA HIS A 126 22.02 1.44 9.51
C HIS A 126 20.70 2.15 9.81
N PHE A 127 20.31 2.11 11.07
CA PHE A 127 19.27 2.97 11.62
C PHE A 127 19.92 4.02 12.51
N THR A 128 19.59 5.30 12.32
CA THR A 128 19.93 6.35 13.29
C THR A 128 18.70 6.69 14.11
N TRP A 129 18.90 7.05 15.38
CA TRP A 129 17.81 7.46 16.25
C TRP A 129 18.19 8.68 17.07
N ALA A 130 17.20 9.50 17.41
CA ALA A 130 17.32 10.60 18.34
C ALA A 130 16.13 10.60 19.30
N ASN A 131 16.38 10.82 20.58
CA ASN A 131 15.37 10.89 21.62
C ASN A 131 15.26 12.34 22.13
N VAL A 132 14.04 12.85 22.23
CA VAL A 132 13.74 14.17 22.78
C VAL A 132 12.66 14.05 23.86
N THR A 133 12.71 14.93 24.86
CA THR A 133 11.65 15.02 25.88
C THR A 133 10.37 15.62 25.33
N LYS A 134 9.31 15.59 26.14
CA LYS A 134 8.04 16.28 25.87
C LYS A 134 8.17 17.76 25.50
N ASP A 135 9.20 18.43 26.02
CA ASP A 135 9.48 19.85 25.78
C ASP A 135 10.39 20.07 24.55
N GLY A 136 10.72 18.99 23.82
CA GLY A 136 11.61 19.02 22.66
C GLY A 136 13.10 19.03 22.99
N ASN A 137 13.49 18.85 24.26
CA ASN A 137 14.90 18.86 24.65
C ASN A 137 15.60 17.56 24.27
N TYR A 138 16.78 17.68 23.66
CA TYR A 138 17.61 16.54 23.27
C TYR A 138 18.03 15.70 24.48
N LYS A 139 17.82 14.38 24.39
CA LYS A 139 18.22 13.39 25.40
C LYS A 139 19.37 12.50 24.96
N GLY A 140 19.51 12.28 23.66
CA GLY A 140 20.54 11.39 23.13
C GLY A 140 20.25 10.97 21.71
N SER A 141 21.26 10.41 21.05
CA SER A 141 21.15 9.83 19.73
C SER A 141 22.15 8.69 19.59
N GLY A 142 21.95 7.87 18.57
CA GLY A 142 22.86 6.78 18.24
C GLY A 142 22.59 6.20 16.87
N SER A 143 23.38 5.19 16.51
CA SER A 143 23.19 4.44 15.28
C SER A 143 23.35 2.95 15.52
N LEU A 144 22.44 2.14 14.99
CA LEU A 144 22.57 0.69 14.89
C LEU A 144 22.99 0.35 13.46
N ARG A 145 24.22 -0.11 13.27
CA ARG A 145 24.75 -0.49 11.95
C ARG A 145 24.56 -1.98 11.70
N PHE A 146 24.27 -2.34 10.44
CA PHE A 146 24.13 -3.73 10.00
C PHE A 146 24.55 -3.88 8.53
N SER A 147 25.15 -5.02 8.18
CA SER A 147 25.45 -5.35 6.79
C SER A 147 24.28 -6.06 6.13
N ILE A 148 23.91 -5.64 4.92
CA ILE A 148 22.95 -6.35 4.06
C ILE A 148 23.63 -7.23 3.00
N MET A 149 24.95 -7.13 2.86
CA MET A 149 25.71 -7.86 1.84
C MET A 149 25.62 -9.37 2.11
N GLY A 150 25.16 -10.11 1.10
CA GLY A 150 25.00 -11.57 1.16
C GLY A 150 23.76 -12.05 1.91
N LYS A 151 22.85 -11.17 2.34
CA LYS A 151 21.62 -11.55 3.05
C LYS A 151 20.43 -11.64 2.11
N SER A 152 19.58 -12.64 2.31
CA SER A 152 18.29 -12.80 1.64
C SER A 152 17.11 -12.56 2.59
N THR A 153 15.91 -12.39 2.03
CA THR A 153 14.67 -12.21 2.80
C THR A 153 14.47 -13.34 3.81
N GLY A 154 14.29 -13.01 5.10
CA GLY A 154 14.01 -13.97 6.16
C GLY A 154 15.22 -14.48 6.95
N GLN A 155 16.45 -14.06 6.61
CA GLN A 155 17.63 -14.36 7.42
C GLN A 155 17.72 -13.41 8.63
N ILE A 156 17.57 -13.95 9.84
CA ILE A 156 17.82 -13.25 11.11
C ILE A 156 19.32 -13.41 11.43
N THR A 157 19.95 -12.31 11.87
CA THR A 157 21.35 -12.22 12.32
C THR A 157 21.78 -13.33 13.27
#